data_AF-A0A9D8TSS5-F1
#
_entry.id   AF-A0A9D8TSS5-F1
#
_cell.length_a   1.000
_cell.length_b   1.000
_cell.length_c   1.000
_cell.angle_alpha   90.00
_cell.angle_beta   90.00
_cell.angle_gamma   90.00
#
_symmetry.space_group_name_H-M   'P 1'
#
loop_
_entity.id
_entity.type
_entity.pdbx_description
1 polymer ?
#
loop_
_entity_poly.entity_id
_entity_poly.type
_entity_poly.pdbx_seq_one_letter_code
_entity_poly.pdbx_strand_id
1 'polypeptide(L)'
;MEIKYQLVKEKKAKPDPSTLGFGRIFTDHMFMMDYTPEKGWHDARIVPFGPLSIHPACTALHYGSEIFEGLKAYRRADGKVQLFRPTENIRRMNNSAERLCLPQIPEDLALEILLAFVKTEEDWTPSAPGTSLYLRPFMFGNDENLGVHSVHHATFLIIASPVGSYYKEGINPVKIMIEDQDVRAVRGGTGYAKCGGNYAASNRAGARAEEKGYSQVLWLDGVERKYIEEVGAMNVMFKIGDEIVTPKLTGSILPGITRKSCIE
;
A
#
# COMPACT_ATOMS: atom_id res chain seq x y z
N MET A 1 20.52 6.80 -10.10
CA MET A 1 20.51 8.13 -9.43
C MET A 1 21.24 7.96 -8.12
N GLU A 2 22.08 8.90 -7.68
CA GLU A 2 22.77 8.73 -6.39
C GLU A 2 21.80 8.92 -5.21
N ILE A 3 21.75 7.94 -4.29
CA ILE A 3 20.96 8.02 -3.05
C ILE A 3 21.87 8.56 -1.94
N LYS A 4 21.45 9.67 -1.32
CA LYS A 4 22.14 10.22 -0.14
C LYS A 4 21.73 9.46 1.11
N TYR A 5 22.66 9.22 2.03
CA TYR A 5 22.40 8.49 3.28
C TYR A 5 22.67 9.39 4.49
N GLN A 6 21.65 9.58 5.32
CA GLN A 6 21.76 10.19 6.63
C GLN A 6 21.31 9.16 7.68
N LEU A 7 22.26 8.34 8.13
CA LEU A 7 21.96 7.23 9.04
C LEU A 7 21.92 7.69 10.49
N VAL A 8 21.05 7.08 11.29
CA VAL A 8 21.02 7.28 12.75
C VAL A 8 22.33 6.79 13.38
N LYS A 9 22.80 7.47 14.43
CA LYS A 9 23.96 7.04 15.23
C LYS A 9 23.62 5.88 16.14
N GLU A 10 22.41 5.88 16.69
CA GLU A 10 21.88 4.86 17.58
C GLU A 10 20.61 4.28 16.99
N LYS A 11 20.59 2.96 16.77
CA LYS A 11 19.41 2.24 16.27
C LYS A 11 18.43 1.97 17.40
N LYS A 12 17.14 1.98 17.10
CA LYS A 12 16.10 1.57 18.07
C LYS A 12 16.27 0.10 18.44
N ALA A 13 15.83 -0.25 19.65
CA ALA A 13 15.68 -1.66 20.04
C ALA A 13 14.62 -2.33 19.15
N LYS A 14 14.91 -3.55 18.69
CA LYS A 14 13.98 -4.32 17.87
C LYS A 14 12.88 -4.88 18.78
N PRO A 15 11.60 -4.81 18.38
CA PRO A 15 10.50 -5.34 19.18
C PRO A 15 10.56 -6.87 19.26
N ASP A 16 9.94 -7.44 20.30
CA ASP A 16 9.71 -8.88 20.39
C ASP A 16 8.78 -9.33 19.24
N PRO A 17 9.23 -10.25 18.36
CA PRO A 17 8.42 -10.78 17.26
C PRO A 17 7.05 -11.34 17.68
N SER A 18 6.92 -11.86 18.91
CA SER A 18 5.67 -12.44 19.42
C SER A 18 4.57 -11.40 19.69
N THR A 19 4.95 -10.14 19.81
CA THR A 19 4.04 -9.02 20.13
C THR A 19 3.69 -8.16 18.92
N LEU A 20 4.19 -8.52 17.73
CA LEU A 20 4.02 -7.73 16.52
C LEU A 20 2.56 -7.71 16.05
N GLY A 21 1.98 -6.51 16.05
CA GLY A 21 0.76 -6.20 15.31
C GLY A 21 1.05 -5.77 13.86
N PHE A 22 0.15 -4.97 13.27
CA PHE A 22 0.30 -4.44 11.92
C PHE A 22 0.47 -2.91 11.94
N GLY A 23 1.56 -2.39 11.36
CA GLY A 23 1.71 -0.97 11.01
C GLY A 23 1.82 0.02 12.18
N ARG A 24 2.28 -0.42 13.37
CA ARG A 24 2.39 0.43 14.57
C ARG A 24 3.82 0.81 14.95
N ILE A 25 4.77 -0.06 14.64
CA ILE A 25 6.20 0.12 14.93
C ILE A 25 6.88 0.42 13.61
N PHE A 26 7.74 1.42 13.56
CA PHE A 26 8.46 1.82 12.36
C PHE A 26 9.96 1.72 12.56
N THR A 27 10.65 1.40 11.48
CA THR A 27 12.10 1.16 11.47
C THR A 27 12.90 2.45 11.68
N ASP A 28 14.22 2.39 11.59
CA ASP A 28 15.10 3.52 11.94
C ASP A 28 15.04 4.64 10.90
N HIS A 29 14.83 4.30 9.62
CA HIS A 29 14.88 5.23 8.51
C HIS A 29 13.61 5.21 7.64
N MET A 30 13.52 6.23 6.79
CA MET A 30 12.59 6.28 5.66
C MET A 30 13.34 6.72 4.40
N PHE A 31 12.86 6.29 3.25
CA PHE A 31 13.28 6.83 1.96
C PHE A 31 12.42 8.03 1.58
N MET A 32 13.01 9.03 0.93
CA MET A 32 12.33 10.16 0.30
C MET A 32 12.96 10.50 -1.06
N MET A 33 12.14 10.97 -1.99
CA MET A 33 12.55 11.51 -3.28
C MET A 33 11.51 12.51 -3.76
N ASP A 34 11.96 13.62 -4.32
CA ASP A 34 11.09 14.72 -4.71
C ASP A 34 10.99 14.81 -6.24
N TYR A 35 9.87 15.34 -6.71
CA TYR A 35 9.62 15.59 -8.12
C TYR A 35 9.28 17.06 -8.34
N THR A 36 9.94 17.69 -9.32
CA THR A 36 9.49 18.95 -9.90
C THR A 36 9.48 18.84 -11.43
N PRO A 37 8.69 19.66 -12.15
CA PRO A 37 8.65 19.62 -13.61
C PRO A 37 10.02 19.86 -14.28
N GLU A 38 10.89 20.67 -13.66
CA GLU A 38 12.17 21.08 -14.23
C GLU A 38 13.26 20.01 -14.07
N LYS A 39 13.17 19.20 -13.01
CA LYS A 39 14.21 18.22 -12.63
C LYS A 39 13.76 16.78 -12.80
N GLY A 40 12.46 16.53 -12.94
CA GLY A 40 11.89 15.22 -12.71
C GLY A 40 12.14 14.75 -11.28
N TRP A 41 12.32 13.44 -11.12
CA TRP A 41 12.71 12.85 -9.83
C TRP A 41 14.13 13.25 -9.44
N HIS A 42 14.30 13.77 -8.23
CA HIS A 42 15.58 14.23 -7.72
C HIS A 42 15.63 14.15 -6.18
N ASP A 43 16.81 14.44 -5.62
CA ASP A 43 17.07 14.45 -4.18
C ASP A 43 16.69 13.14 -3.45
N ALA A 44 16.97 12.00 -4.09
CA ALA A 44 16.80 10.69 -3.47
C ALA A 44 17.66 10.55 -2.21
N ARG A 45 17.02 10.18 -1.09
CA ARG A 45 17.66 10.14 0.22
C ARG A 45 17.05 9.09 1.15
N ILE A 46 17.89 8.46 1.96
CA ILE A 46 17.48 7.66 3.11
C ILE A 46 17.87 8.44 4.36
N VAL A 47 16.87 8.79 5.17
CA VAL A 47 16.98 9.71 6.31
C VAL A 47 16.32 9.09 7.54
N PRO A 48 16.59 9.58 8.77
CA PRO A 48 15.94 9.06 9.96
C PRO A 48 14.42 9.17 9.85
N PHE A 49 13.69 8.13 10.30
CA PHE A 49 12.23 8.14 10.31
C PHE A 49 11.72 9.27 11.21
N GLY A 50 10.84 10.13 10.68
CA GLY A 50 10.34 11.29 11.39
C GLY A 50 9.14 11.95 10.71
N PRO A 51 8.57 12.99 11.33
CA PRO A 51 7.45 13.73 10.76
C PRO A 51 7.84 14.43 9.46
N LEU A 52 6.87 14.61 8.56
CA LEU A 52 7.00 15.39 7.34
C LEU A 52 6.60 16.84 7.59
N SER A 53 7.37 17.78 7.05
CA SER A 53 6.96 19.19 6.95
C SER A 53 6.19 19.37 5.65
N ILE A 54 4.90 19.67 5.74
CA ILE A 54 3.99 19.80 4.60
C ILE A 54 3.33 21.17 4.68
N HIS A 55 3.30 21.88 3.55
CA HIS A 55 2.61 23.16 3.46
C HIS A 55 1.10 22.97 3.69
N PRO A 56 0.41 23.84 4.45
CA PRO A 56 -1.02 23.68 4.72
C PRO A 56 -1.92 23.64 3.48
N ALA A 57 -1.46 24.21 2.36
CA ALA A 57 -2.16 24.17 1.06
C ALA A 57 -1.79 22.96 0.18
N CYS A 58 -1.05 21.97 0.71
CA CYS A 58 -0.65 20.77 -0.02
C CYS A 58 -1.86 20.06 -0.65
N THR A 59 -1.80 19.83 -1.97
CA THR A 59 -2.89 19.20 -2.75
C THR A 59 -3.36 17.87 -2.16
N ALA A 60 -2.46 17.06 -1.59
CA ALA A 60 -2.84 15.81 -0.93
C ALA A 60 -3.80 16.02 0.25
N LEU A 61 -3.62 17.09 1.02
CA LEU A 61 -4.46 17.40 2.20
C LEU A 61 -5.86 17.86 1.81
N HIS A 62 -6.04 18.48 0.64
CA HIS A 62 -7.31 19.07 0.21
C HIS A 62 -8.08 18.18 -0.78
N TYR A 63 -7.37 17.50 -1.68
CA TYR A 63 -7.96 16.79 -2.82
C TYR A 63 -7.55 15.33 -2.92
N GLY A 64 -6.87 14.77 -1.90
CA GLY A 64 -6.56 13.34 -1.81
C GLY A 64 -5.69 12.83 -2.95
N SER A 65 -4.82 13.69 -3.50
CA SER A 65 -3.87 13.35 -4.56
C SER A 65 -2.73 12.47 -4.03
N GLU A 66 -3.06 11.22 -3.67
CA GLU A 66 -2.12 10.27 -3.06
C GLU A 66 -2.38 8.82 -3.47
N ILE A 67 -1.28 8.08 -3.60
CA ILE A 67 -1.25 6.65 -3.91
C ILE A 67 -0.30 5.92 -2.97
N PHE A 68 -0.51 4.62 -2.82
CA PHE A 68 0.38 3.81 -2.02
C PHE A 68 0.50 2.38 -2.53
N GLU A 69 1.54 1.70 -2.07
CA GLU A 69 1.77 0.29 -2.28
C GLU A 69 1.91 -0.48 -0.97
N GLY A 70 1.84 -1.80 -1.09
CA GLY A 70 2.01 -2.70 0.04
C GLY A 70 2.68 -3.99 -0.40
N LEU A 71 3.88 -4.22 0.11
CA LEU A 71 4.65 -5.44 -0.12
C LEU A 71 5.42 -5.82 1.13
N LYS A 72 6.13 -6.95 1.08
CA LYS A 72 6.81 -7.51 2.24
C LYS A 72 8.21 -8.00 1.90
N ALA A 73 9.12 -7.78 2.84
CA ALA A 73 10.41 -8.42 2.95
C ALA A 73 10.32 -9.57 3.97
N TYR A 74 10.93 -10.71 3.61
CA TYR A 74 10.90 -11.93 4.40
C TYR A 74 12.32 -12.40 4.66
N ARG A 75 12.61 -12.76 5.91
CA ARG A 75 13.87 -13.42 6.23
C ARG A 75 13.77 -14.90 5.90
N ARG A 76 14.72 -15.38 5.11
CA ARG A 76 14.89 -16.78 4.75
C ARG A 76 15.63 -17.54 5.85
N ALA A 77 15.58 -18.88 5.78
CA ALA A 77 16.30 -19.77 6.69
C ALA A 77 17.84 -19.59 6.63
N ASP A 78 18.38 -19.15 5.48
CA ASP A 78 19.81 -18.83 5.31
C ASP A 78 20.18 -17.41 5.82
N GLY A 79 19.24 -16.72 6.47
CA GLY A 79 19.42 -15.39 7.02
C GLY A 79 19.22 -14.24 6.02
N LYS A 80 19.18 -14.52 4.71
CA LYS A 80 19.00 -13.49 3.67
C LYS A 80 17.58 -12.95 3.63
N VAL A 81 17.43 -11.70 3.19
CA VAL A 81 16.12 -11.07 2.99
C VAL A 81 15.69 -11.22 1.53
N GLN A 82 14.43 -11.58 1.30
CA GLN A 82 13.82 -11.67 -0.03
C GLN A 82 12.53 -10.86 -0.12
N LEU A 83 12.21 -10.43 -1.33
CA LEU A 83 10.96 -9.74 -1.68
C LEU A 83 10.07 -10.64 -2.53
N PHE A 84 8.76 -10.50 -2.37
CA PHE A 84 7.80 -11.21 -3.21
C PHE A 84 7.25 -10.28 -4.32
N ARG A 85 7.56 -10.60 -5.58
CA ARG A 85 7.11 -9.90 -6.80
C ARG A 85 7.18 -8.36 -6.74
N PRO A 86 8.29 -7.74 -6.31
CA PRO A 86 8.36 -6.28 -6.10
C PRO A 86 8.09 -5.48 -7.39
N THR A 87 8.50 -5.99 -8.56
CA THR A 87 8.24 -5.35 -9.85
C THR A 87 6.75 -5.21 -10.15
N GLU A 88 5.90 -6.15 -9.70
CA GLU A 88 4.45 -6.06 -9.88
C GLU A 88 3.85 -4.95 -9.01
N ASN A 89 4.40 -4.72 -7.81
CA ASN A 89 4.01 -3.58 -6.97
C ASN A 89 4.41 -2.26 -7.63
N ILE A 90 5.62 -2.17 -8.17
CA ILE A 90 6.12 -0.96 -8.87
C ILE A 90 5.22 -0.64 -10.08
N ARG A 91 4.89 -1.63 -10.90
CA ARG A 91 3.95 -1.47 -12.03
C ARG A 91 2.59 -0.96 -11.58
N ARG A 92 2.03 -1.56 -10.51
CA ARG A 92 0.73 -1.13 -9.99
C ARG A 92 0.76 0.26 -9.37
N MET A 93 1.87 0.66 -8.75
CA MET A 93 2.09 2.03 -8.29
C MET A 93 2.07 3.01 -9.47
N ASN A 94 2.79 2.71 -10.56
CA ASN A 94 2.80 3.54 -11.76
C ASN A 94 1.41 3.61 -12.43
N ASN A 95 0.64 2.53 -12.45
CA ASN A 95 -0.75 2.56 -12.92
C ASN A 95 -1.64 3.43 -12.02
N SER A 96 -1.38 3.43 -10.71
CA SER A 96 -2.11 4.29 -9.77
C SER A 96 -1.70 5.75 -9.94
N ALA A 97 -0.42 6.02 -10.23
CA ALA A 97 0.10 7.36 -10.49
C ALA A 97 -0.53 7.95 -11.75
N GLU A 98 -0.59 7.18 -12.84
CA GLU A 98 -1.27 7.59 -14.07
C GLU A 98 -2.74 7.96 -13.80
N ARG A 99 -3.49 7.10 -13.08
CA ARG A 99 -4.91 7.34 -12.78
C ARG A 99 -5.17 8.64 -12.00
N LEU A 100 -4.21 9.06 -11.18
CA LEU A 100 -4.28 10.24 -10.31
C LEU A 100 -3.46 11.42 -10.84
N CYS A 101 -2.96 11.36 -12.07
CA CYS A 101 -2.10 12.40 -12.66
C CYS A 101 -0.86 12.73 -11.80
N LEU A 102 -0.30 11.72 -11.12
CA LEU A 102 0.97 11.79 -10.41
C LEU A 102 2.13 11.33 -11.32
N PRO A 103 3.36 11.82 -11.10
CA PRO A 103 4.51 11.40 -11.89
C PRO A 103 4.82 9.91 -11.70
N GLN A 104 5.02 9.18 -12.80
CA GLN A 104 5.48 7.79 -12.74
C GLN A 104 7.00 7.72 -12.45
N ILE A 105 7.45 6.64 -11.82
CA ILE A 105 8.88 6.36 -11.58
C ILE A 105 9.31 5.25 -12.55
N PRO A 106 10.42 5.41 -13.30
CA PRO A 106 10.96 4.31 -14.11
C PRO A 106 11.13 3.02 -13.28
N GLU A 107 10.68 1.87 -13.81
CA GLU A 107 10.60 0.63 -13.02
C GLU A 107 11.95 0.22 -12.41
N ASP A 108 13.02 0.33 -13.18
CA ASP A 108 14.39 -0.02 -12.74
C ASP A 108 14.87 0.90 -11.62
N LEU A 109 14.58 2.21 -11.72
CA LEU A 109 14.92 3.18 -10.67
C LEU A 109 14.13 2.90 -9.39
N ALA A 110 12.82 2.64 -9.51
CA ALA A 110 11.99 2.31 -8.36
C ALA A 110 12.46 1.01 -7.67
N LEU A 111 12.91 0.02 -8.46
CA LEU A 111 13.46 -1.22 -7.93
C LEU A 111 14.81 -0.99 -7.23
N GLU A 112 15.72 -0.22 -7.84
CA GLU A 112 17.01 0.17 -7.24
C GLU A 112 16.80 0.85 -5.88
N ILE A 113 15.89 1.83 -5.82
CA ILE A 113 15.51 2.55 -4.60
C ILE A 113 14.97 1.59 -3.53
N LEU A 114 14.03 0.72 -3.91
CA LEU A 114 13.41 -0.23 -2.99
C LEU A 114 14.44 -1.19 -2.39
N LEU A 115 15.34 -1.72 -3.22
CA LEU A 115 16.40 -2.62 -2.78
C LEU A 115 17.41 -1.92 -1.88
N ALA A 116 17.78 -0.67 -2.20
CA ALA A 116 18.65 0.14 -1.37
C ALA A 116 18.03 0.37 0.02
N PHE A 117 16.75 0.75 0.08
CA PHE A 117 16.04 0.96 1.34
C PHE A 117 15.90 -0.34 2.16
N VAL A 118 15.51 -1.44 1.53
CA VAL A 118 15.40 -2.75 2.20
C VAL A 118 16.74 -3.21 2.75
N LYS A 119 17.84 -2.95 2.05
CA LYS A 119 19.19 -3.25 2.54
C LYS A 119 19.56 -2.42 3.77
N THR A 120 19.20 -1.13 3.80
CA THR A 120 19.45 -0.28 4.98
C THR A 120 18.69 -0.76 6.22
N GLU A 121 17.45 -1.20 6.04
CA GLU A 121 16.57 -1.66 7.12
C GLU A 121 16.56 -3.18 7.30
N GLU A 122 17.53 -3.91 6.72
CA GLU A 122 17.45 -5.38 6.64
C GLU A 122 17.44 -6.05 8.02
N ASP A 123 18.08 -5.44 9.03
CA ASP A 123 18.13 -5.92 10.41
C ASP A 123 16.77 -5.84 11.12
N TRP A 124 15.84 -5.04 10.61
CA TRP A 124 14.46 -4.98 11.09
C TRP A 124 13.58 -6.13 10.58
N THR A 125 14.07 -6.92 9.61
CA THR A 125 13.27 -8.04 9.09
C THR A 125 13.26 -9.19 10.11
N PRO A 126 12.09 -9.51 10.71
CA PRO A 126 12.02 -10.55 11.73
C PRO A 126 12.23 -11.95 11.12
N SER A 127 12.76 -12.86 11.94
CA SER A 127 13.03 -14.26 11.57
C SER A 127 11.93 -15.24 11.99
N ALA A 128 11.02 -14.81 12.88
CA ALA A 128 10.01 -15.69 13.45
C ALA A 128 8.98 -16.12 12.39
N PRO A 129 8.50 -17.38 12.42
CA PRO A 129 7.44 -17.83 11.52
C PRO A 129 6.20 -16.93 11.58
N GLY A 130 5.59 -16.66 10.42
CA GLY A 130 4.40 -15.79 10.32
C GLY A 130 4.69 -14.29 10.42
N THR A 131 5.95 -13.88 10.56
CA THR A 131 6.34 -12.46 10.63
C THR A 131 7.03 -11.99 9.34
N SER A 132 7.04 -10.68 9.11
CA SER A 132 7.67 -10.06 7.94
C SER A 132 7.98 -8.59 8.19
N LEU A 133 8.80 -7.98 7.35
CA LEU A 133 8.93 -6.53 7.29
C LEU A 133 7.97 -6.01 6.21
N TYR A 134 6.91 -5.31 6.62
CA TYR A 134 5.99 -4.68 5.70
C TYR A 134 6.59 -3.38 5.17
N LEU A 135 6.59 -3.22 3.86
CA LEU A 135 7.10 -2.06 3.14
C LEU A 135 5.90 -1.27 2.61
N ARG A 136 5.92 0.04 2.84
CA ARG A 136 4.89 0.99 2.41
C ARG A 136 5.54 2.07 1.54
N PRO A 137 5.71 1.81 0.24
CA PRO A 137 5.93 2.88 -0.73
C PRO A 137 4.67 3.73 -0.86
N PHE A 138 4.79 5.04 -0.95
CA PHE A 138 3.66 5.94 -1.20
C PHE A 138 4.12 7.24 -1.83
N MET A 139 3.21 7.88 -2.56
CA MET A 139 3.47 9.12 -3.27
C MET A 139 2.27 10.04 -3.12
N PHE A 140 2.52 11.33 -2.92
CA PHE A 140 1.47 12.33 -2.84
C PHE A 140 1.86 13.61 -3.57
N GLY A 141 0.85 14.32 -4.07
CA GLY A 141 1.00 15.64 -4.68
C GLY A 141 1.24 16.71 -3.62
N ASN A 142 2.31 17.46 -3.79
CA ASN A 142 2.83 18.44 -2.84
C ASN A 142 2.81 19.87 -3.39
N ASP A 143 1.88 20.20 -4.28
CA ASP A 143 1.72 21.59 -4.72
C ASP A 143 1.14 22.45 -3.60
N GLU A 144 1.65 23.67 -3.47
CA GLU A 144 1.28 24.62 -2.41
C GLU A 144 0.18 25.58 -2.88
N ASN A 145 -0.89 25.02 -3.47
CA ASN A 145 -1.96 25.79 -4.09
C ASN A 145 -3.34 25.13 -3.85
N LEU A 146 -4.36 25.97 -3.64
CA LEU A 146 -5.76 25.57 -3.46
C LEU A 146 -6.54 25.50 -4.78
N GLY A 147 -5.92 25.82 -5.92
CA GLY A 147 -6.53 25.59 -7.23
C GLY A 147 -6.66 24.09 -7.53
N VAL A 148 -7.79 23.67 -8.10
CA VAL A 148 -7.94 22.29 -8.58
C VAL A 148 -7.22 22.16 -9.93
N HIS A 149 -6.08 21.48 -9.95
CA HIS A 149 -5.25 21.25 -11.14
C HIS A 149 -4.54 19.89 -11.08
N SER A 150 -3.84 19.53 -12.17
CA SER A 150 -2.94 18.37 -12.19
C SER A 150 -1.74 18.58 -11.26
N VAL A 151 -1.21 17.51 -10.67
CA VAL A 151 -0.05 17.61 -9.77
C VAL A 151 1.22 18.00 -10.52
N HIS A 152 1.94 19.01 -10.04
CA HIS A 152 3.24 19.44 -10.59
C HIS A 152 4.41 19.08 -9.68
N HIS A 153 4.21 19.14 -8.37
CA HIS A 153 5.18 18.72 -7.35
C HIS A 153 4.69 17.46 -6.66
N ALA A 154 5.59 16.50 -6.44
CA ALA A 154 5.24 15.29 -5.70
C ALA A 154 6.40 14.84 -4.82
N THR A 155 6.09 14.12 -3.75
CA THR A 155 7.08 13.45 -2.92
C THR A 155 6.76 11.96 -2.89
N PHE A 156 7.77 11.13 -3.18
CA PHE A 156 7.72 9.68 -3.05
C PHE A 156 8.50 9.24 -1.80
N LEU A 157 7.93 8.32 -1.03
CA LEU A 157 8.50 7.83 0.21
C LEU A 157 8.41 6.32 0.31
N ILE A 158 9.30 5.72 1.11
CA ILE A 158 9.16 4.35 1.57
C ILE A 158 9.39 4.32 3.09
N ILE A 159 8.43 3.74 3.81
CA ILE A 159 8.56 3.42 5.23
C ILE A 159 8.42 1.91 5.44
N ALA A 160 9.00 1.40 6.52
CA ALA A 160 8.90 -0.02 6.87
C ALA A 160 8.37 -0.22 8.30
N SER A 161 7.69 -1.35 8.50
CA SER A 161 7.12 -1.75 9.78
C SER A 161 7.25 -3.26 9.96
N PRO A 162 7.89 -3.77 11.04
CA PRO A 162 7.85 -5.20 11.34
C PRO A 162 6.41 -5.59 11.71
N VAL A 163 5.90 -6.67 11.10
CA VAL A 163 4.52 -7.11 11.29
C VAL A 163 4.42 -8.61 11.56
N GLY A 164 3.43 -8.97 12.37
CA GLY A 164 2.98 -10.34 12.60
C GLY A 164 1.70 -10.66 11.81
N SER A 165 0.88 -11.56 12.35
CA SER A 165 -0.43 -11.93 11.80
C SER A 165 -1.36 -10.71 11.73
N TYR A 166 -2.11 -10.60 10.63
CA TYR A 166 -2.97 -9.45 10.36
C TYR A 166 -4.24 -9.42 11.24
N TYR A 167 -4.85 -10.58 11.50
CA TYR A 167 -6.01 -10.72 12.37
C TYR A 167 -5.60 -11.23 13.74
N LYS A 168 -6.27 -10.73 14.80
CA LYS A 168 -6.08 -11.23 16.18
C LYS A 168 -6.46 -12.70 16.28
N GLU A 169 -7.43 -13.09 15.47
CA GLU A 169 -7.94 -14.45 15.31
C GLU A 169 -7.01 -15.33 14.45
N GLY A 170 -5.91 -14.79 13.91
CA GLY A 170 -4.96 -15.55 13.10
C GLY A 170 -5.55 -15.99 11.75
N ILE A 171 -5.53 -17.29 11.47
CA ILE A 171 -6.00 -17.90 10.21
C ILE A 171 -7.50 -18.24 10.27
N ASN A 172 -8.18 -17.94 11.39
CA ASN A 172 -9.56 -18.33 11.59
C ASN A 172 -10.53 -17.59 10.63
N PRO A 173 -11.62 -18.24 10.21
CA PRO A 173 -12.67 -17.60 9.40
C PRO A 173 -13.24 -16.37 10.09
N VAL A 174 -13.59 -15.35 9.28
CA VAL A 174 -14.17 -14.10 9.76
C VAL A 174 -15.60 -13.93 9.23
N LYS A 175 -16.45 -13.22 9.99
CA LYS A 175 -17.81 -12.86 9.54
C LYS A 175 -17.71 -11.67 8.59
N ILE A 176 -18.35 -11.80 7.43
CA ILE A 176 -18.36 -10.77 6.39
C ILE A 176 -19.79 -10.31 6.14
N MET A 177 -20.02 -8.99 6.20
CA MET A 177 -21.32 -8.37 5.91
C MET A 177 -21.42 -8.05 4.42
N ILE A 178 -22.51 -8.43 3.74
CA ILE A 178 -22.76 -7.93 2.39
C ILE A 178 -23.11 -6.44 2.48
N GLU A 179 -22.39 -5.59 1.77
CA GLU A 179 -22.63 -4.14 1.74
C GLU A 179 -23.44 -3.78 0.49
N ASP A 180 -24.69 -3.35 0.72
CA ASP A 180 -25.69 -3.06 -0.31
C ASP A 180 -26.04 -1.57 -0.43
N GLN A 181 -25.52 -0.71 0.44
CA GLN A 181 -25.77 0.74 0.44
C GLN A 181 -24.60 1.52 -0.15
N ASP A 182 -23.38 1.24 0.29
CA ASP A 182 -22.17 1.95 -0.14
C ASP A 182 -21.51 1.24 -1.32
N VAL A 183 -20.95 1.99 -2.26
CA VAL A 183 -20.16 1.44 -3.38
C VAL A 183 -18.69 1.65 -3.10
N ARG A 184 -17.88 0.61 -3.28
CA ARG A 184 -16.43 0.73 -3.20
C ARG A 184 -15.85 1.50 -4.40
N ALA A 185 -16.25 1.09 -5.61
CA ALA A 185 -15.86 1.73 -6.86
C ALA A 185 -16.86 1.44 -7.99
N VAL A 186 -16.81 2.25 -9.05
CA VAL A 186 -17.55 2.04 -10.29
C VAL A 186 -16.55 1.98 -11.45
N ARG A 187 -16.90 1.27 -12.54
CA ARG A 187 -16.13 1.29 -13.78
C ARG A 187 -15.94 2.73 -14.28
N GLY A 188 -14.72 3.08 -14.69
CA GLY A 188 -14.32 4.47 -15.00
C GLY A 188 -13.86 5.28 -13.78
N GLY A 189 -14.15 4.81 -12.56
CA GLY A 189 -13.64 5.39 -11.32
C GLY A 189 -12.18 5.03 -11.03
N THR A 190 -11.82 5.04 -9.75
CA THR A 190 -10.46 4.79 -9.25
C THR A 190 -10.28 3.38 -8.68
N GLY A 191 -11.25 2.48 -8.85
CA GLY A 191 -11.28 1.17 -8.19
C GLY A 191 -10.07 0.28 -8.48
N TYR A 192 -9.47 0.41 -9.67
CA TYR A 192 -8.28 -0.34 -10.06
C TYR A 192 -6.95 0.29 -9.58
N ALA A 193 -6.99 1.53 -9.10
CA ALA A 193 -5.84 2.24 -8.56
C ALA A 193 -5.79 2.10 -7.03
N LYS A 194 -4.58 2.08 -6.48
CA LYS A 194 -4.34 1.97 -5.04
C LYS A 194 -4.15 3.37 -4.44
N CYS A 195 -5.23 4.15 -4.42
CA CYS A 195 -5.25 5.53 -3.91
C CYS A 195 -6.00 5.68 -2.60
N GLY A 196 -5.60 6.67 -1.79
CA GLY A 196 -6.16 6.90 -0.45
C GLY A 196 -7.67 7.12 -0.44
N GLY A 197 -8.19 7.87 -1.42
CA GLY A 197 -9.62 8.18 -1.55
C GLY A 197 -10.54 6.96 -1.57
N ASN A 198 -10.11 5.86 -2.20
CA ASN A 198 -10.87 4.60 -2.22
C ASN A 198 -11.07 4.03 -0.81
N TYR A 199 -10.06 4.15 0.04
CA TYR A 199 -10.08 3.63 1.41
C TYR A 199 -10.86 4.57 2.33
N ALA A 200 -10.66 5.88 2.20
CA ALA A 200 -11.43 6.87 2.95
C ALA A 200 -12.94 6.73 2.73
N ALA A 201 -13.36 6.55 1.46
CA ALA A 201 -14.76 6.32 1.10
C ALA A 201 -15.33 5.01 1.68
N SER A 202 -14.47 4.00 1.93
CA SER A 202 -14.88 2.70 2.45
C SER A 202 -15.15 2.67 3.96
N ASN A 203 -14.65 3.67 4.71
CA ASN A 203 -14.66 3.67 6.18
C ASN A 203 -16.09 3.61 6.76
N ARG A 204 -17.07 4.25 6.11
CA ARG A 204 -18.47 4.24 6.59
C ARG A 204 -19.05 2.83 6.60
N ALA A 205 -18.86 2.08 5.52
CA ALA A 205 -19.31 0.69 5.41
C ALA A 205 -18.60 -0.20 6.45
N GLY A 206 -17.29 -0.01 6.62
CA GLY A 206 -16.50 -0.72 7.63
C GLY A 206 -17.01 -0.49 9.05
N ALA A 207 -17.27 0.77 9.43
CA ALA A 207 -17.82 1.13 10.73
C ALA A 207 -19.19 0.47 10.98
N ARG A 208 -20.10 0.51 10.00
CA ARG A 208 -21.42 -0.16 10.12
C ARG A 208 -21.31 -1.68 10.26
N ALA A 209 -20.32 -2.29 9.60
CA ALA A 209 -20.07 -3.72 9.72
C ALA A 209 -19.57 -4.08 11.12
N GLU A 210 -18.63 -3.29 11.65
CA GLU A 210 -18.07 -3.45 12.99
C GLU A 210 -19.15 -3.29 14.08
N GLU A 211 -20.01 -2.27 13.97
CA GLU A 211 -21.16 -2.07 14.88
C GLU A 211 -22.10 -3.28 14.94
N LYS A 212 -22.19 -4.04 13.85
CA LYS A 212 -23.00 -5.25 13.74
C LYS A 212 -22.22 -6.55 14.05
N GLY A 213 -20.97 -6.44 14.50
CA GLY A 213 -20.13 -7.58 14.87
C GLY A 213 -19.52 -8.36 13.68
N TYR A 214 -19.41 -7.73 12.52
CA TYR A 214 -18.71 -8.28 11.34
C TYR A 214 -17.28 -7.73 11.27
N SER A 215 -16.35 -8.53 10.75
CA SER A 215 -14.94 -8.14 10.67
C SER A 215 -14.63 -7.32 9.41
N GLN A 216 -15.39 -7.53 8.33
CA GLN A 216 -15.21 -6.87 7.03
C GLN A 216 -16.54 -6.82 6.25
N VAL A 217 -16.53 -6.08 5.14
CA VAL A 217 -17.62 -6.02 4.17
C VAL A 217 -17.30 -6.80 2.89
N LEU A 218 -18.32 -7.39 2.26
CA LEU A 218 -18.29 -7.92 0.90
C LEU A 218 -18.90 -6.86 -0.01
N TRP A 219 -18.11 -6.36 -0.95
CA TRP A 219 -18.52 -5.34 -1.90
C TRP A 219 -19.30 -5.95 -3.06
N LEU A 220 -20.43 -5.33 -3.39
CA LEU A 220 -21.17 -5.57 -4.62
C LEU A 220 -20.81 -4.51 -5.67
N ASP A 221 -21.01 -4.85 -6.94
CA ASP A 221 -20.77 -3.97 -8.06
C ASP A 221 -21.59 -2.67 -7.93
N GLY A 222 -21.00 -1.56 -8.36
CA GLY A 222 -21.60 -0.24 -8.17
C GLY A 222 -22.80 0.09 -9.06
N VAL A 223 -23.18 -0.78 -10.01
CA VAL A 223 -24.25 -0.50 -10.99
C VAL A 223 -25.51 -1.27 -10.66
N GLU A 224 -25.41 -2.60 -10.61
CA GLU A 224 -26.54 -3.51 -10.38
C GLU A 224 -26.69 -3.91 -8.92
N ARG A 225 -25.67 -3.65 -8.08
CA ARG A 225 -25.66 -4.02 -6.65
C ARG A 225 -25.95 -5.50 -6.44
N LYS A 226 -25.38 -6.35 -7.30
CA LYS A 226 -25.70 -7.78 -7.36
C LYS A 226 -24.46 -8.65 -7.48
N TYR A 227 -23.46 -8.20 -8.22
CA TYR A 227 -22.27 -9.00 -8.49
C TYR A 227 -21.20 -8.74 -7.44
N ILE A 228 -20.60 -9.81 -6.93
CA ILE A 228 -19.53 -9.71 -5.93
C ILE A 228 -18.24 -9.18 -6.57
N GLU A 229 -17.56 -8.26 -5.88
CA GLU A 229 -16.27 -7.69 -6.31
C GLU A 229 -15.11 -8.05 -5.37
N GLU A 230 -15.13 -7.58 -4.11
CA GLU A 230 -14.02 -7.67 -3.16
C GLU A 230 -14.50 -7.89 -1.71
N VAL A 231 -13.62 -8.33 -0.81
CA VAL A 231 -13.87 -8.39 0.64
C VAL A 231 -12.97 -7.35 1.32
N GLY A 232 -13.57 -6.24 1.76
CA GLY A 232 -12.84 -5.16 2.41
C GLY A 232 -11.81 -4.53 1.47
N ALA A 233 -10.54 -4.75 1.78
CA ALA A 233 -9.39 -4.32 0.98
C ALA A 233 -8.66 -5.49 0.29
N MET A 234 -9.33 -6.64 0.14
CA MET A 234 -8.78 -7.88 -0.40
C MET A 234 -9.64 -8.37 -1.56
N ASN A 235 -9.00 -8.96 -2.57
CA ASN A 235 -9.74 -9.74 -3.57
C ASN A 235 -10.37 -10.98 -2.92
N VAL A 236 -11.42 -11.49 -3.55
CA VAL A 236 -12.15 -12.68 -3.10
C VAL A 236 -12.01 -13.82 -4.09
N MET A 237 -11.97 -15.05 -3.58
CA MET A 237 -12.00 -16.28 -4.37
C MET A 237 -13.02 -17.24 -3.74
N PHE A 238 -13.70 -18.01 -4.59
CA PHE A 238 -14.69 -19.01 -4.20
C PHE A 238 -14.27 -20.37 -4.73
N LYS A 239 -14.32 -21.39 -3.89
CA LYS A 239 -14.19 -22.80 -4.32
C LYS A 239 -15.58 -23.37 -4.56
N ILE A 240 -15.88 -23.72 -5.81
CA ILE A 240 -17.16 -24.31 -6.22
C ILE A 240 -16.84 -25.68 -6.81
N GLY A 241 -17.14 -26.74 -6.06
CA GLY A 241 -16.68 -28.08 -6.41
C GLY A 241 -15.15 -28.12 -6.50
N ASP A 242 -14.63 -28.44 -7.69
CA ASP A 242 -13.20 -28.50 -8.01
C ASP A 242 -12.67 -27.24 -8.70
N GLU A 243 -13.52 -26.21 -8.90
CA GLU A 243 -13.13 -24.96 -9.54
C GLU A 243 -12.89 -23.84 -8.51
N ILE A 244 -11.90 -23.00 -8.80
CA ILE A 244 -11.70 -21.72 -8.11
C ILE A 244 -12.19 -20.60 -9.03
N VAL A 245 -13.18 -19.85 -8.58
CA VAL A 245 -13.73 -18.70 -9.29
C VAL A 245 -13.45 -17.41 -8.52
N THR A 246 -13.17 -16.34 -9.24
CA THR A 246 -12.92 -15.00 -8.68
C THR A 246 -13.46 -13.95 -9.64
N PRO A 247 -13.94 -12.79 -9.15
CA PRO A 247 -14.42 -11.72 -10.02
C PRO A 247 -13.39 -11.31 -11.08
N LYS A 248 -13.87 -11.08 -12.31
CA LYS A 248 -13.04 -10.63 -13.44
C LYS A 248 -12.63 -9.18 -13.22
N LEU A 249 -11.40 -8.82 -13.61
CA LEU A 249 -10.93 -7.44 -13.59
C LEU A 249 -11.64 -6.64 -14.70
N THR A 250 -12.60 -5.80 -14.30
CA THR A 250 -13.43 -4.96 -15.19
C THR A 250 -13.21 -3.46 -15.01
N GLY A 251 -12.23 -3.07 -14.19
CA GLY A 251 -11.86 -1.67 -13.90
C GLY A 251 -12.35 -1.14 -12.55
N SER A 252 -13.34 -1.80 -11.92
CA SER A 252 -13.81 -1.49 -10.56
C SER A 252 -13.20 -2.40 -9.50
N ILE A 253 -12.22 -3.24 -9.84
CA ILE A 253 -11.56 -4.19 -8.92
C ILE A 253 -10.06 -3.92 -8.93
N LEU A 254 -9.44 -3.89 -7.76
CA LEU A 254 -8.00 -3.74 -7.64
C LEU A 254 -7.30 -5.01 -8.16
N PRO A 255 -6.36 -4.91 -9.13
CA PRO A 255 -5.58 -6.05 -9.59
C PRO A 255 -4.57 -6.47 -8.50
N GLY A 256 -5.02 -7.33 -7.58
CA GLY A 256 -4.18 -7.84 -6.51
C GLY A 256 -3.06 -8.75 -7.02
N ILE A 257 -1.85 -8.53 -6.50
CA ILE A 257 -0.68 -9.36 -6.84
C ILE A 257 -0.83 -10.76 -6.24
N THR A 258 -1.39 -10.87 -5.03
CA THR A 258 -1.77 -12.17 -4.44
C THR A 258 -2.82 -12.86 -5.31
N ARG A 259 -3.86 -12.14 -5.76
CA ARG A 259 -4.87 -12.68 -6.68
C ARG A 259 -4.24 -13.23 -7.95
N LYS A 260 -3.37 -12.45 -8.61
CA LYS A 260 -2.61 -12.89 -9.80
C LYS A 260 -1.81 -14.15 -9.52
N SER A 261 -1.07 -14.17 -8.41
CA SER A 261 -0.20 -15.30 -8.03
C SER A 261 -0.96 -16.57 -7.66
N CYS A 262 -2.23 -16.47 -7.23
CA CYS A 262 -3.07 -17.64 -6.95
C CYS A 262 -3.75 -18.21 -8.21
N ILE A 263 -3.80 -17.45 -9.30
CA ILE A 263 -4.39 -17.87 -10.58
C ILE A 263 -3.32 -18.50 -11.49
N GLU A 264 -2.09 -18.00 -11.42
CA GLU A 264 -0.90 -18.54 -12.11
C GLU A 264 -0.38 -19.83 -11.46
#